data_AF-A0A9N9N0G9-F1
#
_entry.id   AF-A0A9N9N0G9-F1
#
_cell.length_a   1.000
_cell.length_b   1.000
_cell.length_c   1.000
_cell.angle_alpha   90.00
_cell.angle_beta   90.00
_cell.angle_gamma   90.00
#
_symmetry.space_group_name_H-M   'P 1'
#
loop_
_entity.id
_entity.type
_entity.pdbx_description
1 polymer ?
#
loop_
_entity_poly.entity_id
_entity_poly.type
_entity_poly.pdbx_seq_one_letter_code
_entity_poly.pdbx_strand_id
1 'polypeptide(L)'
;MKNLDDLQIFIKRYLYLFQAEEGSGALLLLYAAILSRGCENIKKDLDGKLTHLVSSHVEGSLNVVTLLLTGRATPYLHNGVLYVGDEDHYAMPQFGILSRSPVGLLVWYGGEENGKHNLNKQYPGSRLKTPALPIWVTSCSGHYGVLFNTNRELLRNYHAERRFDIQYYTCGGCNVVLNVDTRAHDEAGSMRNDDISATPLEKLIHTK
;
A
#
# COMPACT_ATOMS: atom_id res chain seq x y z
N MET A 1 10.26 31.43 -1.38
CA MET A 1 10.84 30.22 -0.78
C MET A 1 11.92 29.73 -1.73
N LYS A 2 13.20 29.76 -1.33
CA LYS A 2 14.31 29.67 -2.31
C LYS A 2 15.11 28.37 -2.24
N ASN A 3 15.00 27.61 -1.14
CA ASN A 3 15.71 26.35 -0.93
C ASN A 3 14.88 25.35 -0.08
N LEU A 4 15.40 24.14 0.12
CA LEU A 4 14.75 23.06 0.86
C LEU A 4 14.52 23.39 2.34
N ASP A 5 15.48 24.08 2.97
CA ASP A 5 15.42 24.41 4.40
C ASP A 5 14.28 25.41 4.68
N ASP A 6 14.14 26.44 3.85
CA ASP A 6 13.03 27.38 3.90
C ASP A 6 11.67 26.67 3.80
N LEU A 7 11.56 25.68 2.89
CA LEU A 7 10.35 24.88 2.72
C LEU A 7 10.06 24.04 3.96
N GLN A 8 11.08 23.40 4.52
CA GLN A 8 10.92 22.55 5.69
C GLN A 8 10.44 23.39 6.89
N ILE A 9 11.01 24.58 7.09
CA ILE A 9 10.60 25.51 8.15
C ILE A 9 9.15 25.96 7.92
N PHE A 10 8.81 26.33 6.68
CA PHE A 10 7.45 26.73 6.32
C PHE A 10 6.42 25.62 6.60
N ILE A 11 6.66 24.40 6.10
CA ILE A 11 5.75 23.27 6.32
C ILE A 11 5.62 22.97 7.81
N LYS A 12 6.72 22.91 8.58
CA LYS A 12 6.66 22.65 10.02
C LYS A 12 5.84 23.70 10.75
N ARG A 13 6.02 24.98 10.41
CA ARG A 13 5.31 26.10 11.05
C ARG A 13 3.81 26.07 10.78
N TYR A 14 3.41 25.68 9.57
CA TYR A 14 2.02 25.71 9.12
C TYR A 14 1.40 24.31 9.01
N LEU A 15 2.01 23.29 9.60
CA LEU A 15 1.58 21.90 9.49
C LEU A 15 0.12 21.72 9.94
N TYR A 16 -0.27 22.41 11.01
CA TYR A 16 -1.62 22.39 11.55
C TYR A 16 -2.69 22.87 10.54
N LEU A 17 -2.35 23.78 9.61
CA LEU A 17 -3.26 24.21 8.55
C LEU A 17 -3.45 23.13 7.49
N PHE A 18 -2.40 22.37 7.18
CA PHE A 18 -2.46 21.27 6.22
C PHE A 18 -3.13 20.01 6.80
N GLN A 19 -3.13 19.87 8.13
CA GLN A 19 -3.76 18.76 8.84
C GLN A 19 -5.19 19.08 9.31
N ALA A 20 -5.67 20.30 9.08
CA ALA A 20 -7.05 20.66 9.41
C ALA A 20 -8.03 19.79 8.60
N GLU A 21 -9.10 19.35 9.25
CA GLU A 21 -10.09 18.40 8.68
C GLU A 21 -10.72 18.92 7.38
N GLU A 22 -11.07 20.20 7.33
CA GLU A 22 -11.61 20.88 6.13
C GLU A 22 -10.51 21.53 5.27
N GLY A 23 -9.23 21.26 5.59
CA GLY A 23 -8.09 21.86 4.92
C GLY A 23 -7.77 21.23 3.57
N SER A 24 -7.14 21.99 2.69
CA SER A 24 -6.71 21.49 1.37
C SER A 24 -5.38 20.73 1.39
N GLY A 25 -4.86 20.35 2.57
CA GLY A 25 -3.50 19.79 2.70
C GLY A 25 -3.30 18.48 1.96
N ALA A 26 -4.28 17.57 2.02
CA ALA A 26 -4.24 16.31 1.28
C ALA A 26 -4.23 16.54 -0.25
N LEU A 27 -5.05 17.48 -0.74
CA LEU A 27 -5.09 17.86 -2.15
C LEU A 27 -3.78 18.51 -2.61
N LEU A 28 -3.20 19.41 -1.80
CA LEU A 28 -1.92 20.05 -2.10
C LEU A 28 -0.78 19.02 -2.14
N LEU A 29 -0.78 18.04 -1.23
CA LEU A 29 0.18 16.94 -1.25
C LEU A 29 0.04 16.10 -2.53
N LEU A 30 -1.19 15.78 -2.92
CA LEU A 30 -1.46 15.05 -4.16
C LEU A 30 -0.96 15.83 -5.39
N TYR A 31 -1.25 17.13 -5.47
CA TYR A 31 -0.75 17.96 -6.56
C TYR A 31 0.78 18.04 -6.56
N ALA A 32 1.41 18.16 -5.39
CA ALA A 32 2.86 18.14 -5.29
C ALA A 32 3.45 16.82 -5.82
N ALA A 33 2.84 15.68 -5.50
CA ALA A 33 3.27 14.36 -6.01
C ALA A 33 3.07 14.24 -7.53
N ILE A 34 1.93 14.69 -8.05
CA ILE A 34 1.63 14.69 -9.50
C ILE A 34 2.63 15.58 -10.24
N LEU A 35 2.91 16.78 -9.75
CA LEU A 35 3.84 17.72 -10.38
C LEU A 35 5.29 17.23 -10.30
N SER A 36 5.67 16.57 -9.21
CA SER A 36 7.00 15.97 -9.06
C SER A 36 7.23 14.81 -10.04
N ARG A 37 6.19 14.01 -10.32
CA ARG A 37 6.24 12.94 -11.33
C ARG A 37 6.12 13.49 -12.76
N GLY A 38 5.33 14.54 -12.94
CA GLY A 38 4.94 15.15 -14.22
C GLY A 38 3.68 14.52 -14.81
N CYS A 39 2.74 15.36 -15.26
CA CYS A 39 1.42 14.92 -15.75
C CYS A 39 1.48 13.90 -16.89
N GLU A 40 2.38 14.09 -17.85
CA GLU A 40 2.55 13.15 -18.97
C GLU A 40 3.11 11.80 -18.52
N ASN A 41 3.98 11.79 -17.50
CA ASN A 41 4.48 10.55 -16.92
C ASN A 41 3.40 9.83 -16.10
N ILE A 42 2.52 10.57 -15.42
CA ILE A 42 1.35 9.97 -14.75
C ILE A 42 0.45 9.27 -15.76
N LYS A 43 0.11 9.92 -16.88
CA LYS A 43 -0.72 9.29 -17.93
C LYS A 43 -0.08 8.00 -18.46
N LYS A 44 1.25 8.01 -18.68
CA LYS A 44 2.01 6.82 -19.07
C LYS A 44 2.02 5.74 -17.99
N ASP A 45 2.16 6.11 -16.72
CA ASP A 45 2.17 5.17 -15.60
C ASP A 45 0.82 4.43 -15.46
N LEU A 46 -0.30 5.06 -15.85
CA LEU A 46 -1.63 4.44 -15.86
C LEU A 46 -1.79 3.37 -16.97
N ASP A 47 -0.84 3.30 -17.90
CA ASP A 47 -0.72 2.26 -18.94
C ASP A 47 -1.96 2.08 -19.82
N GLY A 48 -2.76 3.15 -19.99
CA GLY A 48 -4.04 3.11 -20.71
C GLY A 48 -5.14 2.25 -20.04
N LYS A 49 -4.78 1.46 -19.02
CA LYS A 49 -5.70 0.62 -18.24
C LYS A 49 -6.66 1.46 -17.40
N LEU A 50 -6.22 2.66 -16.99
CA LEU A 50 -7.02 3.59 -16.20
C LEU A 50 -7.09 4.96 -16.88
N THR A 51 -8.30 5.51 -16.95
CA THR A 51 -8.55 6.86 -17.51
C THR A 51 -8.19 7.97 -16.53
N HIS A 52 -8.31 7.70 -15.22
CA HIS A 52 -8.15 8.70 -14.16
C HIS A 52 -7.25 8.18 -13.05
N LEU A 53 -6.41 9.07 -12.49
CA LEU A 53 -5.56 8.76 -11.33
C LEU A 53 -6.39 8.56 -10.06
N VAL A 54 -7.43 9.38 -9.90
CA VAL A 54 -8.38 9.33 -8.78
C VAL A 54 -9.67 8.71 -9.28
N SER A 55 -10.10 7.63 -8.65
CA SER A 55 -11.33 6.90 -8.88
C SER A 55 -12.47 7.41 -8.00
N SER A 56 -13.66 6.89 -8.22
CA SER A 56 -14.85 7.18 -7.41
C SER A 56 -14.88 6.45 -6.05
N HIS A 57 -13.85 5.67 -5.71
CA HIS A 57 -13.79 5.00 -4.42
C HIS A 57 -13.63 6.01 -3.28
N VAL A 58 -14.46 5.87 -2.24
CA VAL A 58 -14.56 6.81 -1.12
C VAL A 58 -13.23 7.03 -0.39
N GLU A 59 -12.47 5.95 -0.16
CA GLU A 59 -11.20 6.03 0.58
C GLU A 59 -9.98 6.23 -0.32
N GLY A 60 -10.21 6.43 -1.62
CA GLY A 60 -9.16 6.78 -2.59
C GLY A 60 -8.71 5.61 -3.47
N SER A 61 -7.66 5.88 -4.23
CA SER A 61 -7.24 5.05 -5.37
C SER A 61 -5.90 4.40 -5.14
N LEU A 62 -5.79 3.13 -5.53
CA LEU A 62 -4.54 2.37 -5.47
C LEU A 62 -3.40 3.10 -6.19
N ASN A 63 -3.68 3.75 -7.32
CA ASN A 63 -2.68 4.46 -8.11
C ASN A 63 -2.15 5.74 -7.44
N VAL A 64 -2.96 6.37 -6.58
CA VAL A 64 -2.47 7.44 -5.71
C VAL A 64 -1.54 6.84 -4.65
N VAL A 65 -1.90 5.69 -4.08
CA VAL A 65 -1.06 4.99 -3.09
C VAL A 65 0.27 4.55 -3.72
N THR A 66 0.26 3.93 -4.90
CA THR A 66 1.51 3.54 -5.58
C THR A 66 2.35 4.75 -5.97
N LEU A 67 1.73 5.86 -6.38
CA LEU A 67 2.43 7.13 -6.62
C LEU A 67 3.14 7.63 -5.36
N LEU A 68 2.45 7.64 -4.22
CA LEU A 68 3.03 8.12 -2.96
C LEU A 68 4.12 7.19 -2.42
N LEU A 69 3.96 5.88 -2.58
CA LEU A 69 4.93 4.89 -2.07
C LEU A 69 6.16 4.75 -2.96
N THR A 70 6.01 4.87 -4.29
CA THR A 70 7.05 4.49 -5.25
C THR A 70 7.46 5.59 -6.22
N GLY A 71 6.76 6.73 -6.19
CA GLY A 71 6.93 7.80 -7.17
C GLY A 71 6.33 7.46 -8.56
N ARG A 72 5.56 6.38 -8.70
CA ARG A 72 4.89 5.99 -9.95
C ARG A 72 3.45 5.58 -9.71
N ALA A 73 2.54 6.07 -10.55
CA ALA A 73 1.11 5.78 -10.44
C ALA A 73 0.70 4.45 -11.09
N THR A 74 1.57 3.44 -11.06
CA THR A 74 1.33 2.17 -11.76
C THR A 74 0.12 1.43 -11.18
N PRO A 75 -0.74 0.82 -12.02
CA PRO A 75 -1.79 -0.09 -11.58
C PRO A 75 -1.25 -1.47 -11.23
N TYR A 76 0.04 -1.74 -11.52
CA TYR A 76 0.64 -3.06 -11.41
C TYR A 76 1.41 -3.26 -10.11
N LEU A 77 0.96 -4.21 -9.29
CA LEU A 77 1.54 -4.46 -7.97
C LEU A 77 2.64 -5.54 -7.94
N HIS A 78 2.88 -6.20 -9.07
CA HIS A 78 3.95 -7.20 -9.19
C HIS A 78 5.35 -6.56 -9.15
N ASN A 79 6.37 -7.39 -8.96
CA ASN A 79 7.76 -6.91 -8.97
C ASN A 79 8.25 -6.70 -10.41
N GLY A 80 8.96 -5.61 -10.64
CA GLY A 80 9.71 -5.38 -11.88
C GLY A 80 8.82 -5.14 -13.09
N VAL A 81 9.33 -5.49 -14.27
CA VAL A 81 8.60 -5.37 -15.53
C VAL A 81 8.19 -6.77 -15.97
N LEU A 82 6.92 -6.95 -16.28
CA LEU A 82 6.41 -8.17 -16.91
C LEU A 82 6.10 -7.87 -18.36
N TYR A 83 6.50 -8.77 -19.27
CA TYR A 83 6.16 -8.65 -20.68
C TYR A 83 4.94 -9.53 -20.93
N VAL A 84 3.81 -8.91 -21.29
CA VAL A 84 2.54 -9.59 -21.51
C VAL A 84 2.17 -9.45 -22.97
N GLY A 85 2.02 -10.59 -23.64
CA GLY A 85 1.56 -10.74 -25.01
C GLY A 85 0.97 -12.13 -25.19
N ASP A 86 0.23 -12.31 -26.28
CA ASP A 86 -0.26 -13.62 -26.73
C ASP A 86 0.51 -14.03 -28.00
N GLU A 87 0.13 -15.15 -28.63
CA GLU A 87 0.78 -15.63 -29.86
C GLU A 87 0.59 -14.66 -31.05
N ASP A 88 -0.45 -13.82 -31.00
CA ASP A 88 -0.85 -12.92 -32.09
C ASP A 88 -0.36 -11.47 -31.91
N HIS A 89 0.10 -11.08 -30.71
CA HIS A 89 0.51 -9.72 -30.37
C HIS A 89 1.90 -9.67 -29.73
N TYR A 90 2.71 -8.67 -30.12
CA TYR A 90 3.99 -8.39 -29.48
C TYR A 90 3.84 -8.22 -27.96
N ALA A 91 4.73 -8.85 -27.20
CA ALA A 91 4.73 -8.73 -25.75
C ALA A 91 5.01 -7.29 -25.31
N MET A 92 4.03 -6.67 -24.64
CA MET A 92 4.10 -5.30 -24.15
C MET A 92 4.57 -5.26 -22.69
N PRO A 93 5.46 -4.32 -22.34
CA PRO A 93 5.98 -4.20 -20.98
C PRO A 93 4.96 -3.57 -20.03
N GLN A 94 4.53 -4.31 -19.01
CA GLN A 94 3.81 -3.82 -17.84
C GLN A 94 4.79 -3.47 -16.73
N PHE A 95 4.84 -2.20 -16.35
CA PHE A 95 5.76 -1.69 -15.34
C PHE A 95 5.14 -1.79 -13.95
N GLY A 96 5.50 -2.82 -13.19
CA GLY A 96 5.15 -2.95 -11.79
C GLY A 96 6.07 -2.14 -10.88
N ILE A 97 6.29 -2.66 -9.67
CA ILE A 97 7.09 -2.01 -8.64
C ILE A 97 8.57 -2.23 -8.93
N LEU A 98 9.28 -1.16 -9.28
CA LEU A 98 10.65 -1.24 -9.80
C LEU A 98 11.75 -1.37 -8.72
N SER A 99 11.47 -0.93 -7.50
CA SER A 99 12.39 -0.99 -6.36
C SER A 99 11.64 -1.26 -5.07
N ARG A 100 12.33 -1.77 -4.05
CA ARG A 100 11.75 -1.94 -2.72
C ARG A 100 11.40 -0.58 -2.13
N SER A 101 10.15 -0.43 -1.69
CA SER A 101 9.68 0.81 -1.06
C SER A 101 10.08 0.87 0.43
N PRO A 102 10.37 2.06 0.99
CA PRO A 102 10.54 2.23 2.43
C PRO A 102 9.29 1.88 3.24
N VAL A 103 8.10 2.13 2.67
CA VAL A 103 6.78 1.84 3.25
C VAL A 103 6.07 0.81 2.37
N GLY A 104 5.50 -0.20 3.00
CA GLY A 104 4.88 -1.33 2.31
C GLY A 104 3.44 -1.09 1.91
N LEU A 105 2.89 -2.05 1.19
CA LEU A 105 1.46 -2.14 0.88
C LEU A 105 0.99 -3.58 1.06
N LEU A 106 -0.07 -3.76 1.84
CA LEU A 106 -0.82 -5.01 1.94
C LEU A 106 -2.21 -4.78 1.35
N VAL A 107 -2.68 -5.72 0.52
CA VAL A 107 -4.01 -5.64 -0.10
C VAL A 107 -4.76 -6.95 0.09
N TRP A 108 -5.99 -6.85 0.55
CA TRP A 108 -6.95 -7.94 0.67
C TRP A 108 -8.28 -7.48 0.09
N TYR A 109 -8.86 -8.24 -0.83
CA TYR A 109 -10.06 -7.86 -1.57
C TYR A 109 -11.36 -8.49 -1.04
N GLY A 110 -11.31 -9.27 0.04
CA GLY A 110 -12.45 -10.07 0.51
C GLY A 110 -12.30 -11.58 0.28
N GLY A 111 -13.19 -12.37 0.89
CA GLY A 111 -13.28 -13.83 0.73
C GLY A 111 -13.81 -14.27 -0.64
N GLU A 112 -13.74 -15.58 -0.92
CA GLU A 112 -14.07 -16.20 -2.22
C GLU A 112 -15.50 -16.00 -2.70
N GLU A 113 -16.41 -15.51 -1.84
CA GLU A 113 -17.82 -15.26 -2.20
C GLU A 113 -17.99 -14.08 -3.16
N ASN A 114 -17.00 -13.17 -3.24
CA ASN A 114 -16.97 -12.06 -4.20
C ASN A 114 -16.18 -12.39 -5.48
N GLY A 115 -16.38 -13.60 -5.99
CA GLY A 115 -16.04 -14.01 -7.36
C GLY A 115 -14.60 -14.48 -7.56
N LYS A 116 -14.46 -15.77 -7.92
CA LYS A 116 -13.25 -16.43 -8.45
C LYS A 116 -12.80 -15.94 -9.83
N HIS A 117 -13.31 -14.79 -10.32
CA HIS A 117 -13.03 -14.29 -11.67
C HIS A 117 -12.90 -12.77 -11.79
N ASN A 118 -12.50 -12.06 -10.72
CA ASN A 118 -12.04 -10.69 -10.91
C ASN A 118 -10.59 -10.71 -11.42
N LEU A 119 -10.42 -10.79 -12.74
CA LEU A 119 -9.15 -10.67 -13.48
C LEU A 119 -8.34 -9.39 -13.13
N ASN A 120 -8.96 -8.47 -12.39
CA ASN A 120 -8.36 -7.22 -11.92
C ASN A 120 -7.80 -7.29 -10.48
N LYS A 121 -7.98 -8.38 -9.73
CA LYS A 121 -7.36 -8.54 -8.40
C LYS A 121 -5.86 -8.69 -8.57
N GLN A 122 -5.09 -7.74 -8.04
CA GLN A 122 -3.63 -7.79 -8.08
C GLN A 122 -3.09 -7.79 -6.66
N TYR A 123 -2.13 -8.68 -6.39
CA TYR A 123 -1.51 -8.76 -5.08
C TYR A 123 -0.12 -8.13 -5.10
N PRO A 124 0.25 -7.37 -4.04
CA PRO A 124 1.59 -6.82 -3.89
C PRO A 124 2.68 -7.88 -4.00
N GLY A 125 3.69 -7.62 -4.82
CA GLY A 125 4.93 -8.39 -4.82
C GLY A 125 5.80 -8.10 -3.59
N SER A 126 6.89 -8.85 -3.45
CA SER A 126 7.79 -8.72 -2.29
C SER A 126 8.37 -7.32 -2.09
N ARG A 127 8.51 -6.50 -3.14
CA ARG A 127 9.00 -5.11 -3.05
C ARG A 127 8.06 -4.17 -2.27
N LEU A 128 6.80 -4.56 -2.10
CA LEU A 128 5.81 -3.87 -1.28
C LEU A 128 5.47 -4.64 0.02
N LYS A 129 5.47 -5.98 0.01
CA LYS A 129 5.19 -6.78 1.21
C LYS A 129 6.32 -6.72 2.25
N THR A 130 7.56 -6.58 1.79
CA THR A 130 8.76 -6.52 2.65
C THR A 130 9.43 -5.15 2.58
N PRO A 131 8.82 -4.10 3.14
CA PRO A 131 9.38 -2.75 3.13
C PRO A 131 10.66 -2.62 3.95
N ALA A 132 11.38 -1.50 3.77
CA ALA A 132 12.59 -1.23 4.55
C ALA A 132 12.29 -0.81 6.00
N LEU A 133 11.12 -0.23 6.25
CA LEU A 133 10.61 0.13 7.57
C LEU A 133 9.41 -0.75 7.91
N PRO A 134 9.16 -1.06 9.19
CA PRO A 134 7.98 -1.81 9.61
C PRO A 134 6.72 -0.94 9.57
N ILE A 135 6.39 -0.43 8.39
CA ILE A 135 5.24 0.43 8.10
C ILE A 135 4.61 -0.08 6.82
N TRP A 136 3.31 -0.33 6.83
CA TRP A 136 2.52 -0.73 5.68
C TRP A 136 1.28 0.14 5.59
N VAL A 137 1.00 0.63 4.39
CA VAL A 137 -0.36 1.00 4.03
C VAL A 137 -1.14 -0.30 3.83
N THR A 138 -2.37 -0.35 4.31
CA THR A 138 -3.26 -1.50 4.13
C THR A 138 -4.42 -1.10 3.25
N SER A 139 -4.91 -2.03 2.43
CA SER A 139 -6.23 -1.96 1.80
C SER A 139 -6.97 -3.26 2.12
N CYS A 140 -7.96 -3.19 3.00
CA CYS A 140 -8.73 -4.31 3.49
C CYS A 140 -10.18 -4.17 2.99
N SER A 141 -10.55 -4.94 1.96
CA SER A 141 -11.83 -4.82 1.25
C SER A 141 -12.12 -3.39 0.75
N GLY A 142 -11.08 -2.69 0.29
CA GLY A 142 -11.19 -1.31 -0.17
C GLY A 142 -11.05 -0.26 0.95
N HIS A 143 -11.00 -0.66 2.21
CA HIS A 143 -10.75 0.24 3.34
C HIS A 143 -9.25 0.40 3.60
N TYR A 144 -8.77 1.64 3.58
CA TYR A 144 -7.39 1.98 3.84
C TYR A 144 -7.10 2.16 5.33
N GLY A 145 -5.85 1.86 5.67
CA GLY A 145 -5.30 2.04 7.00
C GLY A 145 -3.78 2.01 6.97
N VAL A 146 -3.18 2.13 8.14
CA VAL A 146 -1.73 2.06 8.32
C VAL A 146 -1.40 1.11 9.46
N LEU A 147 -0.60 0.09 9.15
CA LEU A 147 0.03 -0.78 10.12
C LEU A 147 1.47 -0.33 10.36
N PHE A 148 1.90 -0.20 11.61
CA PHE A 148 3.30 0.07 11.89
C PHE A 148 3.79 -0.43 13.25
N ASN A 149 5.11 -0.62 13.35
CA ASN A 149 5.81 -0.85 14.61
C ASN A 149 6.89 0.24 14.78
N THR A 150 7.12 0.69 16.02
CA THR A 150 8.11 1.73 16.33
C THR A 150 9.56 1.21 16.32
N ASN A 151 9.78 -0.08 16.51
CA ASN A 151 11.06 -0.75 16.37
C ASN A 151 11.47 -0.86 14.90
N ARG A 152 12.25 0.10 14.41
CA ARG A 152 12.74 0.16 13.03
C ARG A 152 13.51 -1.09 12.57
N GLU A 153 14.11 -1.83 13.51
CA GLU A 153 14.89 -3.04 13.21
C GLU A 153 14.04 -4.32 13.26
N LEU A 154 12.71 -4.22 13.45
CA LEU A 154 11.80 -5.38 13.54
C LEU A 154 12.01 -6.36 12.38
N LEU A 155 12.06 -5.85 11.14
CA LEU A 155 12.19 -6.66 9.92
C LEU A 155 13.62 -7.17 9.65
N ARG A 156 14.59 -6.76 10.47
CA ARG A 156 15.99 -7.18 10.36
C ARG A 156 16.39 -8.15 11.47
N ASN A 157 15.61 -8.19 12.53
CA ASN A 157 15.84 -9.04 13.68
C ASN A 157 14.83 -10.19 13.68
N TYR A 158 15.27 -11.36 13.21
CA TYR A 158 14.45 -12.57 13.16
C TYR A 158 13.87 -12.99 14.53
N HIS A 159 14.54 -12.69 15.64
CA HIS A 159 13.95 -12.94 16.97
C HIS A 159 12.79 -12.00 17.28
N ALA A 160 12.87 -10.74 16.86
CA ALA A 160 11.82 -9.75 17.06
C ALA A 160 10.62 -10.00 16.11
N GLU A 161 10.86 -10.52 14.91
CA GLU A 161 9.80 -10.85 13.95
C GLU A 161 8.96 -12.08 14.37
N ARG A 162 9.37 -12.81 15.41
CA ARG A 162 8.59 -13.94 15.95
C ARG A 162 7.34 -13.50 16.70
N ARG A 163 7.47 -12.50 17.55
CA ARG A 163 6.35 -11.97 18.35
C ARG A 163 6.55 -10.49 18.60
N PHE A 164 5.58 -9.68 18.17
CA PHE A 164 5.65 -8.23 18.28
C PHE A 164 4.27 -7.60 18.31
N ASP A 165 4.17 -6.42 18.89
CA ASP A 165 2.98 -5.59 18.79
C ASP A 165 3.00 -4.78 17.50
N ILE A 166 1.86 -4.61 16.85
CA ILE A 166 1.72 -3.73 15.70
C ILE A 166 0.54 -2.78 15.93
N GLN A 167 0.75 -1.51 15.62
CA GLN A 167 -0.26 -0.45 15.70
C GLN A 167 -1.04 -0.43 14.39
N TYR A 168 -2.36 -0.33 14.46
CA TYR A 168 -3.23 -0.21 13.30
C TYR A 168 -4.12 1.03 13.41
N TYR A 169 -4.02 1.93 12.43
CA TYR A 169 -4.87 3.12 12.31
C TYR A 169 -5.75 3.03 11.07
N THR A 170 -7.04 3.31 11.20
CA THR A 170 -7.97 3.42 10.07
C THR A 170 -8.21 4.88 9.68
N CYS A 171 -8.66 5.12 8.45
CA CYS A 171 -9.09 6.44 8.01
C CYS A 171 -10.25 7.03 8.85
N GLY A 172 -11.03 6.18 9.52
CA GLY A 172 -12.09 6.59 10.45
C GLY A 172 -11.61 7.01 11.84
N GLY A 173 -10.30 7.06 12.09
CA GLY A 173 -9.73 7.48 13.38
C GLY A 173 -9.64 6.38 14.44
N CYS A 174 -9.97 5.13 14.10
CA CYS A 174 -9.80 4.01 15.03
C CYS A 174 -8.32 3.63 15.14
N ASN A 175 -7.85 3.39 16.38
CA ASN A 175 -6.52 2.86 16.67
C ASN A 175 -6.66 1.54 17.45
N VAL A 176 -5.98 0.49 16.99
CA VAL A 176 -5.92 -0.81 17.64
C VAL A 176 -4.48 -1.30 17.70
N VAL A 177 -4.08 -1.88 18.84
CA VAL A 177 -2.80 -2.60 18.98
C VAL A 177 -3.07 -4.09 18.84
N LEU A 178 -2.34 -4.74 17.95
CA LEU A 178 -2.44 -6.18 17.71
C LEU A 178 -1.14 -6.87 18.14
N ASN A 179 -1.24 -7.99 18.87
CA ASN A 179 -0.08 -8.84 19.15
C ASN A 179 0.03 -9.90 18.06
N VAL A 180 1.07 -9.82 17.24
CA VAL A 180 1.35 -10.78 16.17
C VAL A 180 2.30 -11.84 16.70
N ASP A 181 1.90 -13.11 16.62
CA ASP A 181 2.77 -14.26 16.88
C ASP A 181 2.83 -15.13 15.63
N THR A 182 4.01 -15.21 15.01
CA THR A 182 4.19 -15.94 13.75
C THR A 182 4.36 -17.45 13.96
N ARG A 183 4.51 -17.93 15.21
CA ARG A 183 4.66 -19.36 15.54
C ARG A 183 3.34 -20.10 15.71
N ALA A 184 2.28 -19.39 16.13
CA ALA A 184 0.98 -20.00 16.43
C ALA A 184 0.38 -20.76 15.23
N HIS A 185 0.86 -20.48 14.01
CA HIS A 185 0.42 -21.14 12.80
C HIS A 185 1.17 -22.46 12.50
N ASP A 186 2.44 -22.61 12.91
CA ASP A 186 3.21 -23.85 12.65
C ASP A 186 2.63 -25.05 13.43
N GLU A 187 2.03 -24.80 14.61
CA GLU A 187 1.37 -25.86 15.40
C GLU A 187 -0.08 -26.15 14.96
N ALA A 188 -0.69 -25.28 14.16
CA ALA A 188 -2.08 -25.43 13.67
C ALA A 188 -2.19 -26.10 12.29
N GLY A 189 -1.05 -26.43 11.66
CA GLY A 189 -0.95 -26.95 10.28
C GLY A 189 -1.63 -28.30 9.97
N SER A 190 -2.33 -28.92 10.93
CA SER A 190 -3.08 -30.16 10.68
C SER A 190 -4.60 -30.06 10.86
N MET A 191 -5.15 -28.97 11.40
CA MET A 191 -6.61 -28.87 11.61
C MET A 191 -7.10 -27.43 11.59
N ARG A 192 -7.53 -26.95 10.42
CA ARG A 192 -8.74 -26.13 10.21
C ARG A 192 -8.81 -25.68 8.76
N ASN A 193 -9.65 -26.38 7.99
CA ASN A 193 -10.03 -25.98 6.64
C ASN A 193 -11.18 -24.95 6.64
N ASP A 194 -11.48 -24.32 7.79
CA ASP A 194 -12.55 -23.35 7.98
C ASP A 194 -12.08 -22.17 8.85
N ASP A 195 -11.32 -21.24 8.26
CA ASP A 195 -10.98 -19.93 8.86
C ASP A 195 -12.17 -18.95 8.75
N ILE A 196 -13.30 -19.35 9.34
CA ILE A 196 -14.50 -18.53 9.49
C ILE A 196 -14.30 -17.48 10.61
N SER A 197 -13.34 -17.68 11.53
CA SER A 197 -13.11 -16.79 12.68
C SER A 197 -12.04 -15.71 12.47
N ALA A 198 -11.15 -15.84 11.48
CA ALA A 198 -10.09 -14.84 11.27
C ALA A 198 -10.68 -13.56 10.67
N THR A 199 -10.42 -12.43 11.33
CA THR A 199 -10.88 -11.12 10.86
C THR A 199 -10.25 -10.78 9.50
N PRO A 200 -10.90 -9.95 8.67
CA PRO A 200 -10.30 -9.41 7.44
C PRO A 200 -8.87 -8.87 7.61
N LEU A 201 -8.59 -8.23 8.74
CA LEU A 201 -7.30 -7.66 9.07
C LEU A 201 -6.25 -8.73 9.40
N GLU A 202 -6.62 -9.77 10.15
CA GLU A 202 -5.74 -10.93 10.39
C GLU A 202 -5.41 -11.61 9.06
N LYS A 203 -6.40 -11.88 8.21
CA LYS A 203 -6.20 -12.45 6.88
C LYS A 203 -5.26 -11.59 6.01
N LEU A 204 -5.39 -10.26 6.09
CA LEU A 204 -4.49 -9.33 5.42
C LEU A 204 -3.04 -9.44 5.93
N ILE A 205 -2.83 -9.47 7.25
CA ILE A 205 -1.49 -9.57 7.87
C ILE A 205 -0.81 -10.87 7.44
N HIS A 206 -1.56 -11.96 7.33
CA HIS A 206 -1.05 -13.26 6.84
C HIS A 206 -0.70 -13.27 5.35
N THR A 207 -1.05 -12.25 4.57
CA THR A 207 -0.58 -12.17 3.17
C THR A 207 0.87 -11.74 3.04
N LYS A 208 1.51 -11.25 4.12
CA LYS A 208 2.91 -10.81 4.14
C LYS A 208 3.87 -11.96 3.89
#